data_AF-D4XT26-F1
#
_entry.id   AF-D4XT26-F1
#
_cell.length_a   1.000
_cell.length_b   1.000
_cell.length_c   1.000
_cell.angle_alpha   90.00
_cell.angle_beta   90.00
_cell.angle_gamma   90.00
#
_symmetry.space_group_name_H-M   'P 1'
#
loop_
_entity.id
_entity.type
_entity.pdbx_description
1 polymer ?
#
loop_
_entity_poly.entity_id
_entity_poly.type
_entity_poly.pdbx_seq_one_letter_code
_entity_poly.pdbx_strand_id
1 'polypeptide(L)'
;FVWALGGGVILRNILESVLKVDIFDRAIDVFGNASLSLYLAMALLSLKLWQLADLAGPLVIILTAQTLVMALYAAFITFRIMGKNYDAAVLAAGHCGFGMGATPTAVANMQAITNMYGPSHKAFLIVPLCGAFFVDLINATVIQVILKFFA
;
A
#
# COMPACT_ATOMS: atom_id res chain seq x y z
N PHE A 1 5.84 9.59 -2.22
CA PHE A 1 4.49 9.18 -2.63
C PHE A 1 3.50 10.36 -2.60
N VAL A 2 3.56 11.21 -1.56
CA VAL A 2 2.76 12.44 -1.40
C VAL A 2 2.61 13.30 -2.68
N TRP A 3 3.72 13.65 -3.34
CA TRP A 3 3.68 14.49 -4.54
C TRP A 3 2.95 13.86 -5.73
N ALA A 4 3.01 12.53 -5.87
CA ALA A 4 2.34 11.83 -6.96
C ALA A 4 0.82 11.83 -6.76
N LEU A 5 0.35 11.55 -5.54
CA LEU A 5 -1.08 11.65 -5.21
C LEU A 5 -1.58 13.09 -5.32
N GLY A 6 -0.85 14.05 -4.74
CA GLY A 6 -1.21 15.47 -4.79
C GLY A 6 -1.26 15.99 -6.23
N GLY A 7 -0.24 15.69 -7.03
CA GLY A 7 -0.21 16.03 -8.45
C GLY A 7 -1.37 15.40 -9.23
N GLY A 8 -1.68 14.12 -8.99
CA GLY A 8 -2.80 13.44 -9.62
C GLY A 8 -4.16 14.06 -9.27
N VAL A 9 -4.38 14.42 -8.00
CA VAL A 9 -5.59 15.11 -7.55
C VAL A 9 -5.71 16.48 -8.21
N ILE A 10 -4.64 17.29 -8.19
CA ILE A 10 -4.64 18.62 -8.82
C ILE A 10 -4.90 18.50 -10.32
N LEU A 11 -4.21 17.59 -11.01
CA LEU A 11 -4.35 17.36 -12.44
C LEU A 11 -5.78 16.98 -12.81
N ARG A 12 -6.37 16.00 -12.10
CA ARG A 12 -7.75 15.56 -12.34
C ARG A 12 -8.75 16.69 -12.12
N ASN A 13 -8.63 17.42 -11.01
CA ASN A 13 -9.53 18.54 -10.73
C ASN A 13 -9.44 19.65 -11.78
N ILE A 14 -8.24 20.00 -12.26
CA ILE A 14 -8.07 21.02 -13.31
C ILE A 14 -8.67 20.54 -14.63
N LEU A 15 -8.38 19.29 -15.05
CA LEU A 15 -8.88 18.74 -16.30
C LEU A 15 -10.41 18.64 -16.34
N GLU A 16 -11.03 18.10 -15.29
CA GLU A 16 -12.49 17.92 -15.24
C GLU A 16 -13.22 19.24 -14.93
N SER A 17 -12.74 20.04 -13.96
CA SER A 17 -13.45 21.23 -13.50
C SER A 17 -13.17 22.49 -14.33
N VAL A 18 -11.95 22.67 -14.86
CA VAL A 18 -11.56 23.90 -15.59
C VAL A 18 -11.62 23.66 -17.09
N LEU A 19 -11.02 22.57 -17.56
CA LEU A 19 -10.91 22.27 -19.00
C LEU A 19 -12.09 21.46 -19.54
N LYS A 20 -12.95 20.90 -18.66
CA LYS A 20 -14.10 20.05 -19.01
C LYS A 20 -13.73 18.89 -19.94
N VAL A 21 -12.53 18.34 -19.75
CA VAL A 21 -12.06 17.17 -20.50
C VAL A 21 -12.55 15.92 -19.79
N ASP A 22 -13.28 15.06 -20.50
CA ASP A 22 -13.69 13.77 -19.98
C ASP A 22 -12.48 12.84 -19.84
N ILE A 23 -12.22 12.42 -18.61
CA ILE A 23 -11.13 11.50 -18.30
C ILE A 23 -11.60 10.08 -18.58
N PHE A 24 -10.84 9.35 -19.40
CA PHE A 24 -11.13 7.95 -19.67
C PHE A 24 -10.59 7.06 -18.54
N ASP A 25 -11.40 6.86 -17.50
CA ASP A 25 -11.05 6.09 -16.30
C ASP A 25 -10.50 4.71 -16.62
N ARG A 26 -11.04 4.06 -17.66
CA ARG A 26 -10.57 2.74 -18.09
C ARG A 26 -9.13 2.75 -18.60
N ALA A 27 -8.64 3.83 -19.23
CA ALA A 27 -7.21 3.92 -19.56
C ALA A 27 -6.37 4.02 -18.28
N ILE A 28 -6.80 4.85 -17.31
CA ILE A 28 -6.09 5.00 -16.04
C ILE A 28 -5.99 3.65 -15.33
N ASP A 29 -7.08 2.87 -15.29
CA ASP A 29 -7.09 1.53 -14.69
C ASP A 29 -6.13 0.57 -15.41
N VAL A 30 -6.12 0.57 -16.75
CA VAL A 30 -5.21 -0.29 -17.54
C VAL A 30 -3.75 0.09 -17.29
N PHE A 31 -3.41 1.38 -17.37
CA PHE A 31 -2.05 1.85 -17.11
C PHE A 31 -1.65 1.60 -15.65
N GLY A 32 -2.54 1.85 -14.69
CA GLY A 32 -2.30 1.61 -13.28
C GLY A 32 -2.00 0.14 -12.97
N ASN A 33 -2.81 -0.78 -13.48
CA ASN A 33 -2.59 -2.23 -13.32
C ASN A 33 -1.32 -2.72 -14.03
N ALA A 34 -1.03 -2.18 -15.22
CA ALA A 34 0.21 -2.50 -15.94
C ALA A 34 1.44 -1.99 -15.18
N SER A 35 1.42 -0.74 -14.69
CA SER A 35 2.48 -0.16 -13.88
C SER A 35 2.70 -0.91 -12.57
N LEU A 36 1.63 -1.33 -11.89
CA LEU A 36 1.74 -2.14 -10.67
C LEU A 36 2.40 -3.50 -10.96
N SER A 37 2.00 -4.17 -12.04
CA SER A 37 2.58 -5.45 -12.45
C SER A 37 4.07 -5.32 -12.79
N LEU A 38 4.43 -4.26 -13.51
CA LEU A 38 5.84 -3.95 -13.83
C LEU A 38 6.64 -3.64 -12.56
N TYR A 39 6.09 -2.86 -11.63
CA TYR A 39 6.72 -2.56 -10.35
C TYR A 39 7.01 -3.84 -9.55
N LEU A 40 6.03 -4.74 -9.43
CA LEU A 40 6.21 -6.02 -8.74
C LEU A 40 7.29 -6.88 -9.40
N ALA A 41 7.30 -6.95 -10.73
CA ALA A 41 8.32 -7.68 -11.48
C ALA A 41 9.73 -7.11 -11.23
N MET A 42 9.89 -5.79 -11.28
CA MET A 42 11.17 -5.13 -11.01
C MET A 42 11.65 -5.36 -9.57
N ALA A 43 10.75 -5.29 -8.58
CA ALA A 43 11.07 -5.55 -7.18
C ALA A 43 11.60 -6.98 -6.97
N LEU A 44 10.99 -7.97 -7.63
CA LEU A 44 11.41 -9.36 -7.56
C LEU A 44 12.78 -9.60 -8.24
N LEU A 45 13.02 -8.97 -9.40
CA LEU A 45 14.30 -9.10 -10.12
C LEU A 45 15.47 -8.41 -9.40
N SER A 46 15.19 -7.39 -8.59
CA SER A 46 16.22 -6.64 -7.84
C SER A 46 16.72 -7.38 -6.59
N LEU A 47 16.04 -8.45 -6.15
CA LEU A 47 16.42 -9.24 -4.99
C LEU A 47 17.73 -10.01 -5.25
N LYS A 48 18.83 -9.50 -4.70
CA LYS A 48 20.12 -10.19 -4.69
C LYS A 48 20.18 -11.24 -3.58
N LEU A 49 19.46 -12.34 -3.77
CA LEU A 49 19.34 -13.45 -2.80
C LEU A 49 20.71 -13.94 -2.30
N TRP A 50 21.72 -13.94 -3.18
CA TRP A 50 23.08 -14.34 -2.84
C TRP A 50 23.79 -13.38 -1.88
N GLN A 51 23.46 -12.08 -1.87
CA GLN A 51 24.01 -11.12 -0.89
C GLN A 51 23.36 -11.26 0.48
N LEU A 52 22.19 -11.90 0.56
CA LEU A 52 21.46 -12.14 1.81
C LEU A 52 21.80 -13.50 2.42
N ALA A 53 22.52 -14.38 1.72
CA ALA A 53 22.79 -15.75 2.17
C ALA A 53 23.52 -15.80 3.53
N ASP A 54 24.51 -14.92 3.73
CA ASP A 54 25.26 -14.82 4.99
C ASP A 54 24.42 -14.25 6.15
N LEU A 55 23.32 -13.55 5.83
CA LEU A 55 22.35 -13.01 6.80
C LEU A 55 21.03 -13.80 6.82
N ALA A 56 20.94 -14.92 6.10
CA ALA A 56 19.68 -15.61 5.87
C ALA A 56 19.06 -16.14 7.16
N GLY A 57 19.88 -16.67 8.07
CA GLY A 57 19.40 -17.16 9.37
C GLY A 57 18.66 -16.08 10.17
N PRO A 58 19.32 -14.96 10.52
CA PRO A 58 18.67 -13.83 11.20
C PRO A 58 17.45 -13.27 10.45
N LEU A 59 17.52 -13.14 9.12
CA LEU A 59 16.42 -12.62 8.30
C LEU A 59 15.19 -13.52 8.35
N VAL A 60 15.35 -14.84 8.26
CA VAL A 60 14.23 -15.79 8.32
C VAL A 60 13.52 -15.69 9.67
N ILE A 61 14.25 -15.55 10.78
CA ILE A 61 13.66 -15.40 12.12
C ILE A 61 12.83 -14.11 12.19
N ILE A 62 13.40 -12.98 11.76
CA ILE A 62 12.72 -11.69 11.79
C ILE A 62 11.47 -11.70 10.90
N LEU A 63 11.60 -12.17 9.66
CA LEU A 63 10.49 -12.21 8.71
C LEU A 63 9.38 -13.16 9.19
N THR A 64 9.73 -14.29 9.81
CA THR A 64 8.74 -15.22 10.37
C THR A 64 8.00 -14.58 11.53
N ALA A 65 8.73 -13.98 12.48
CA ALA A 65 8.13 -13.29 13.62
C ALA A 65 7.23 -12.14 13.15
N GLN A 66 7.70 -11.32 12.21
CA GLN A 66 6.93 -10.23 11.61
C GLN A 66 5.66 -10.75 10.92
N THR A 67 5.78 -11.80 10.12
CA THR A 67 4.64 -12.41 9.41
C THR A 67 3.58 -12.91 10.39
N LEU A 68 4.00 -13.61 11.46
CA LEU A 68 3.09 -14.10 12.49
C LEU A 68 2.39 -12.95 13.22
N VAL A 69 3.14 -11.94 13.66
CA VAL A 69 2.58 -10.78 14.36
C VAL A 69 1.60 -10.03 13.45
N MET A 70 1.96 -9.81 12.18
CA MET A 70 1.09 -9.14 11.21
C MET A 70 -0.18 -9.94 10.94
N ALA A 71 -0.07 -11.26 10.75
CA ALA A 71 -1.22 -12.14 10.52
C ALA A 71 -2.19 -12.11 11.72
N LEU A 72 -1.66 -12.20 12.95
CA LEU A 72 -2.45 -12.11 14.17
C LEU A 72 -3.11 -10.74 14.31
N TYR A 73 -2.37 -9.66 14.06
CA TYR A 73 -2.90 -8.29 14.15
C TYR A 73 -4.01 -8.05 13.13
N ALA A 74 -3.81 -8.42 11.87
CA ALA A 74 -4.80 -8.25 10.84
C ALA A 74 -6.08 -9.06 11.11
N ALA A 75 -5.92 -10.33 11.54
CA ALA A 75 -7.05 -11.22 11.80
C ALA A 75 -7.85 -10.84 13.06
N PHE A 76 -7.16 -10.49 14.15
CA PHE A 76 -7.81 -10.29 15.44
C PHE A 76 -8.14 -8.83 15.75
N ILE A 77 -7.39 -7.88 15.19
CA ILE A 77 -7.56 -6.46 15.45
C ILE A 77 -8.19 -5.79 14.24
N THR A 78 -7.50 -5.74 13.11
CA THR A 78 -7.98 -4.99 11.93
C THR A 78 -9.34 -5.49 11.44
N PHE A 79 -9.49 -6.80 11.21
CA PHE A 79 -10.74 -7.38 10.74
C PHE A 79 -11.90 -7.17 11.73
N ARG A 80 -11.64 -7.24 13.04
CA ARG A 80 -12.67 -7.07 14.07
C ARG A 80 -13.11 -5.62 14.23
N ILE A 81 -12.16 -4.69 14.28
CA ILE A 81 -12.45 -3.25 14.47
C ILE A 81 -13.17 -2.69 13.24
N MET A 82 -12.83 -3.17 12.04
CA MET A 82 -13.45 -2.72 10.79
C MET A 82 -14.85 -3.30 10.53
N GLY A 83 -15.43 -4.05 11.48
CA GLY A 83 -16.83 -4.50 11.41
C GLY A 83 -17.05 -5.88 10.81
N LYS A 84 -15.99 -6.69 10.63
CA LYS A 84 -16.06 -8.12 10.24
C LYS A 84 -16.84 -8.42 8.95
N ASN A 85 -16.89 -7.47 8.01
CA ASN A 85 -17.56 -7.64 6.72
C ASN A 85 -16.55 -7.82 5.58
N TYR A 86 -17.05 -7.94 4.35
CA TYR A 86 -16.20 -8.08 3.15
C TYR A 86 -15.20 -6.92 3.01
N ASP A 87 -15.64 -5.68 3.21
CA ASP A 87 -14.75 -4.52 3.15
C ASP A 87 -13.65 -4.58 4.21
N ALA A 88 -13.96 -5.08 5.41
CA ALA A 88 -12.99 -5.31 6.47
C ALA A 88 -11.97 -6.39 6.09
N ALA A 89 -12.37 -7.42 5.35
CA ALA A 89 -11.47 -8.45 4.85
C ALA A 89 -10.53 -7.89 3.76
N VAL A 90 -11.05 -7.12 2.81
CA VAL A 90 -10.22 -6.44 1.78
C VAL A 90 -9.27 -5.45 2.44
N LEU A 91 -9.75 -4.65 3.41
CA LEU A 91 -8.93 -3.69 4.14
C LEU A 91 -7.85 -4.40 4.99
N ALA A 92 -8.16 -5.52 5.64
CA ALA A 92 -7.17 -6.32 6.35
C ALA A 92 -6.10 -6.89 5.40
N ALA A 93 -6.48 -7.33 4.20
CA ALA A 93 -5.52 -7.77 3.19
C ALA A 93 -4.62 -6.63 2.69
N GLY A 94 -5.18 -5.44 2.49
CA GLY A 94 -4.43 -4.22 2.22
C GLY A 94 -3.50 -3.85 3.37
N HIS A 95 -3.95 -3.97 4.61
CA HIS A 95 -3.13 -3.71 5.79
C HIS A 95 -1.95 -4.69 5.89
N CYS A 96 -2.17 -5.99 5.67
CA CYS A 96 -1.09 -6.97 5.58
C CYS A 96 -0.11 -6.64 4.46
N GLY A 97 -0.62 -6.29 3.28
CA GLY A 97 0.22 -5.94 2.14
C GLY A 97 1.08 -4.70 2.39
N PHE A 98 0.51 -3.68 3.04
CA PHE A 98 1.23 -2.50 3.46
C PHE A 98 2.26 -2.81 4.56
N GLY A 99 1.83 -3.48 5.64
CA GLY A 99 2.66 -3.75 6.82
C GLY A 99 3.86 -4.67 6.56
N MET A 100 3.79 -5.52 5.54
CA MET A 100 4.89 -6.38 5.09
C MET A 100 5.73 -5.76 3.96
N GLY A 101 5.34 -4.59 3.45
CA GLY A 101 5.97 -4.00 2.28
C GLY A 101 5.68 -2.50 2.17
N ALA A 102 4.92 -2.12 1.16
CA ALA A 102 4.59 -0.73 0.86
C ALA A 102 3.17 -0.60 0.29
N THR A 103 2.78 0.61 -0.08
CA THR A 103 1.50 0.88 -0.73
C THR A 103 1.21 0.02 -1.97
N PRO A 104 2.14 -0.20 -2.92
CA PRO A 104 1.86 -1.05 -4.07
C PRO A 104 1.55 -2.51 -3.70
N THR A 105 2.19 -3.07 -2.67
CA THR A 105 1.89 -4.43 -2.19
C THR A 105 0.52 -4.49 -1.50
N ALA A 106 0.11 -3.43 -0.81
CA ALA A 106 -1.26 -3.28 -0.30
C ALA A 106 -2.31 -3.33 -1.41
N VAL A 107 -2.10 -2.54 -2.48
CA VAL A 107 -3.00 -2.49 -3.63
C VAL A 107 -3.04 -3.85 -4.34
N ALA A 108 -1.90 -4.49 -4.55
CA ALA A 108 -1.84 -5.82 -5.17
C ALA A 108 -2.63 -6.88 -4.38
N ASN A 109 -2.51 -6.89 -3.04
CA ASN A 109 -3.27 -7.81 -2.19
C ASN A 109 -4.77 -7.55 -2.24
N MET A 110 -5.18 -6.28 -2.16
CA MET A 110 -6.59 -5.93 -2.27
C MET A 110 -7.15 -6.32 -3.63
N GLN A 111 -6.41 -6.07 -4.71
CA GLN A 111 -6.79 -6.46 -6.07
C GLN A 111 -6.92 -7.96 -6.24
N ALA A 112 -6.02 -8.76 -5.65
CA ALA A 112 -6.12 -10.22 -5.68
C ALA A 112 -7.45 -10.72 -5.11
N ILE A 113 -7.96 -10.08 -4.04
CA ILE A 113 -9.27 -10.42 -3.46
C ILE A 113 -10.39 -9.85 -4.31
N THR A 114 -10.34 -8.56 -4.69
CA THR A 114 -11.46 -7.93 -5.41
C THR A 114 -11.65 -8.46 -6.82
N ASN A 115 -10.61 -8.99 -7.46
CA ASN A 115 -10.71 -9.66 -8.76
C ASN A 115 -11.50 -10.99 -8.67
N MET A 116 -11.50 -11.63 -7.51
CA MET A 116 -12.20 -12.91 -7.28
C MET A 116 -13.59 -12.72 -6.66
N TYR A 117 -13.74 -11.75 -5.75
CA TYR A 117 -14.94 -11.61 -4.90
C TYR A 117 -15.71 -10.29 -5.12
N GLY A 118 -15.27 -9.44 -6.05
CA GLY A 118 -15.92 -8.18 -6.40
C GLY A 118 -15.25 -6.93 -5.78
N PRO A 119 -15.54 -5.72 -6.30
CA PRO A 119 -14.85 -4.50 -5.90
C PRO A 119 -15.20 -4.03 -4.47
N SER A 120 -14.23 -3.39 -3.79
CA SER A 120 -14.45 -2.70 -2.51
C SER A 120 -13.92 -1.26 -2.57
N HIS A 121 -14.80 -0.32 -2.85
CA HIS A 121 -14.44 1.11 -2.95
C HIS A 121 -13.92 1.69 -1.63
N LYS A 122 -14.47 1.24 -0.49
CA LYS A 122 -14.06 1.72 0.84
C LYS A 122 -12.61 1.35 1.14
N ALA A 123 -12.19 0.11 0.87
CA ALA A 123 -10.83 -0.33 1.14
C ALA A 123 -9.81 0.41 0.25
N PHE A 124 -10.13 0.57 -1.04
CA PHE A 124 -9.27 1.27 -1.99
C PHE A 124 -9.18 2.79 -1.76
N LEU A 125 -10.12 3.40 -1.04
CA LEU A 125 -10.02 4.78 -0.59
C LEU A 125 -9.19 4.90 0.69
N ILE A 126 -9.51 4.09 1.71
CA ILE A 126 -8.94 4.22 3.05
C ILE A 126 -7.46 3.82 3.08
N VAL A 127 -7.11 2.67 2.49
CA VAL A 127 -5.76 2.09 2.63
C VAL A 127 -4.68 2.97 1.99
N PRO A 128 -4.83 3.54 0.77
CA PRO A 128 -3.83 4.44 0.21
C PRO A 128 -3.72 5.77 0.97
N LEU A 129 -4.84 6.34 1.43
CA LEU A 129 -4.83 7.58 2.20
C LEU A 129 -4.12 7.40 3.56
N CYS A 130 -4.51 6.39 4.33
CA CYS A 130 -3.91 6.10 5.63
C CYS A 130 -2.49 5.56 5.48
N GLY A 131 -2.30 4.51 4.69
CA GLY A 131 -1.05 3.78 4.58
C GLY A 131 0.05 4.61 3.91
N ALA A 132 -0.27 5.51 3.00
CA ALA A 132 0.77 6.09 2.15
C ALA A 132 0.82 7.61 2.17
N PHE A 133 -0.32 8.30 2.29
CA PHE A 133 -0.31 9.76 2.40
C PHE A 133 -0.03 10.21 3.83
N PHE A 134 -0.84 9.77 4.80
CA PHE A 134 -0.69 10.21 6.20
C PHE A 134 0.56 9.66 6.86
N VAL A 135 0.90 8.38 6.63
CA VAL A 135 2.12 7.78 7.17
C VAL A 135 3.36 8.50 6.68
N ASP A 136 3.45 8.87 5.40
CA ASP A 136 4.59 9.64 4.87
C ASP A 136 4.75 10.99 5.59
N LEU A 137 3.65 11.71 5.81
CA LEU A 137 3.67 13.00 6.49
C LEU A 137 4.10 12.85 7.96
N ILE A 138 3.50 11.91 8.68
CA ILE A 138 3.83 11.62 10.07
C ILE A 138 5.30 11.18 10.17
N ASN A 139 5.76 10.31 9.28
CA ASN A 139 7.13 9.83 9.26
C ASN A 139 8.12 10.99 9.06
N ALA A 140 7.85 11.89 8.10
CA ALA A 140 8.67 13.09 7.90
C ALA A 140 8.72 13.97 9.16
N THR A 141 7.58 14.19 9.82
CA THR A 141 7.51 14.97 11.06
C THR A 141 8.25 14.29 12.22
N VAL A 142 8.01 13.00 12.45
CA VAL A 142 8.61 12.23 13.55
C VAL A 142 10.13 12.18 13.41
N ILE A 143 10.64 11.91 12.20
CA ILE A 143 12.09 11.92 11.95
C ILE A 143 12.67 13.30 12.26
N GLN A 144 12.04 14.40 11.82
CA GLN A 144 12.53 15.75 12.10
C GLN A 144 12.52 16.08 13.59
N VAL A 145 11.48 15.68 14.32
CA VAL A 145 11.39 15.90 15.77
C VAL A 145 12.47 15.11 16.50
N ILE A 146 12.65 13.83 16.17
CA ILE A 146 13.70 12.99 16.73
C ILE A 146 15.07 13.61 16.46
N LEU A 147 15.36 14.00 15.22
CA LEU A 147 16.64 14.61 14.86
C LEU A 147 16.90 15.90 15.64
N LYS A 148 15.90 16.76 15.83
CA LYS A 148 16.02 17.99 16.64
C LYS A 148 16.12 17.75 18.14
N PHE A 149 15.69 16.58 18.62
CA PHE A 149 15.78 16.22 20.03
C PHE A 149 17.15 15.63 20.38
N PHE A 150 17.80 14.96 19.41
CA PHE A 150 19.12 14.35 19.56
C PHE A 150 20.28 15.22 19.04
N ALA A 151 19.99 16.32 18.33
CA ALA A 151 20.97 17.33 17.90
C ALA A 151 20.94 18.55 18.83
#